data_AF-A0A2N0QMR1-F1
#
_entry.id   AF-A0A2N0QMR1-F1
#
_cell.length_a   1.000
_cell.length_b   1.000
_cell.length_c   1.000
_cell.angle_alpha   90.00
_cell.angle_beta   90.00
_cell.angle_gamma   90.00
#
_symmetry.space_group_name_H-M   'P 1'
#
loop_
_entity.id
_entity.type
_entity.pdbx_description
1 polymer ?
#
loop_
_entity_poly.entity_id
_entity_poly.type
_entity_poly.pdbx_seq_one_letter_code
_entity_poly.pdbx_strand_id
1 'polypeptide(L)'
;MSQKNLDVSLIKVPAHADDSLNNHVDALAKAAHTDSHLSSHLSSELDIFNAKSLLTLAVLPRFNSYSSTSDTDWACTKFCLNNNKQFVSHWNGHSEFCGFRIKLLLDMLPTLTTLQRRKPYFYNPNWLCPQCNSSPETLDH
;
A
#
# COMPACT_ATOMS: atom_id res chain seq x y z
N MET A 1 31.87 -7.81 30.31
CA MET A 1 31.08 -6.95 29.40
C MET A 1 30.41 -5.88 30.26
N SER A 2 30.69 -4.60 30.01
CA SER A 2 30.11 -3.51 30.81
C SER A 2 28.74 -3.14 30.23
N GLN A 3 27.66 -3.37 30.98
CA GLN A 3 26.32 -2.90 30.63
C GLN A 3 26.28 -1.38 30.85
N LYS A 4 26.18 -0.61 29.77
CA LYS A 4 25.83 0.81 29.85
C LYS A 4 24.32 0.93 29.81
N ASN A 5 23.72 1.26 30.95
CA ASN A 5 22.29 1.58 31.02
C ASN A 5 22.14 3.07 30.66
N LEU A 6 21.44 3.35 29.56
CA LEU A 6 21.06 4.70 29.17
C LEU A 6 19.72 5.02 29.81
N ASP A 7 19.68 6.06 30.63
CA ASP A 7 18.42 6.61 31.14
C ASP A 7 18.05 7.83 30.30
N VAL A 8 16.79 7.89 29.85
CA VAL A 8 16.30 8.91 28.92
C VAL A 8 15.01 9.49 29.46
N SER A 9 14.97 10.81 29.61
CA SER A 9 13.77 11.55 30.00
C SER A 9 13.25 12.38 28.83
N LEU A 10 11.94 12.30 28.57
CA LEU A 10 11.27 13.07 27.53
C LEU A 10 10.73 14.39 28.11
N ILE A 11 11.15 15.52 27.55
CA ILE A 11 10.69 16.85 27.97
C ILE A 11 10.01 17.52 26.77
N LYS A 12 8.78 18.00 26.97
CA LYS A 12 8.03 18.75 25.96
C LYS A 12 8.29 20.24 26.14
N VAL A 13 8.90 20.87 25.14
CA VAL A 13 9.12 22.32 25.10
C VAL A 13 8.01 23.00 24.27
N PRO A 14 7.43 24.13 24.72
CA PRO A 14 6.48 24.90 23.91
C PRO A 14 7.14 25.48 22.66
N ALA A 15 6.39 25.52 21.55
CA ALA A 15 6.85 26.19 20.33
C ALA A 15 7.03 27.70 20.56
N HIS A 16 8.05 28.29 19.95
CA HIS A 16 8.35 29.73 20.02
C HIS A 16 8.67 30.27 21.43
N ALA A 17 9.17 29.40 22.33
CA ALA A 17 9.65 29.79 23.66
C ALA A 17 11.10 30.34 23.67
N ASP A 18 11.64 30.74 22.51
CA ASP A 18 13.02 31.17 22.30
C ASP A 18 14.12 30.20 22.78
N ASP A 19 13.80 28.91 22.91
CA ASP A 19 14.79 27.87 23.23
C ASP A 19 15.73 27.63 22.03
N SER A 20 17.02 27.92 22.22
CA SER A 20 18.01 27.88 21.14
C SER A 20 18.25 26.48 20.58
N LEU A 21 18.16 25.43 21.40
CA LEU A 21 18.36 24.04 21.00
C LEU A 21 17.18 23.55 20.19
N ASN A 22 15.96 23.87 20.63
CA ASN A 22 14.74 23.55 19.92
C ASN A 22 14.68 24.27 18.55
N ASN A 23 15.08 25.54 18.52
CA ASN A 23 15.18 26.32 17.27
C ASN A 23 16.24 25.75 16.32
N HIS A 24 17.36 25.26 16.85
CA HIS A 24 18.39 24.62 16.03
C HIS A 24 17.92 23.29 15.43
N VAL A 25 17.26 22.44 16.22
CA VAL A 25 16.69 21.18 15.72
C VAL A 25 15.61 21.43 14.67
N ASP A 26 14.76 22.45 14.87
CA ASP A 26 13.75 22.86 13.88
C ASP A 26 14.40 23.37 12.57
N ALA A 27 15.48 24.15 12.66
CA ALA A 27 16.25 24.58 11.49
C ALA A 27 16.91 23.41 10.75
N LEU A 28 17.45 22.42 11.48
CA LEU A 28 18.01 21.19 10.90
C LEU A 28 16.93 20.35 10.20
N ALA A 29 15.76 20.19 10.83
CA ALA A 29 14.64 19.47 10.23
C ALA A 29 14.16 20.17 8.94
N LYS A 30 14.05 21.50 8.96
CA LYS A 30 13.72 22.31 7.78
C LYS A 30 14.76 22.18 6.68
N ALA A 31 16.05 22.25 7.02
CA ALA A 31 17.15 22.09 6.07
C ALA A 31 17.11 20.71 5.39
N ALA A 32 16.89 19.64 6.17
CA ALA A 32 16.76 18.28 5.65
C ALA A 32 15.56 18.12 4.70
N HIS A 33 14.47 18.85 4.91
CA HIS A 33 13.33 18.88 3.99
C HIS A 33 13.58 19.67 2.70
N THR A 34 14.52 20.62 2.71
CA THR A 34 14.90 21.43 1.54
C THR A 34 16.09 20.89 0.76
N ASP A 35 16.80 19.89 1.29
CA ASP A 35 17.99 19.32 0.66
C ASP A 35 17.61 18.46 -0.57
N SER A 36 17.65 19.10 -1.74
CA SER A 36 17.37 18.50 -3.04
C SER A 36 18.34 17.37 -3.40
N HIS A 37 19.54 17.35 -2.81
CA HIS A 37 20.57 16.35 -3.08
C HIS A 37 20.31 15.03 -2.33
N LEU A 38 19.74 15.10 -1.13
CA LEU A 38 19.24 13.91 -0.41
C LEU A 38 17.91 13.44 -1.00
N SER A 39 17.07 14.38 -1.45
CA SER A 39 15.78 14.09 -2.08
C SER A 39 15.91 13.33 -3.39
N SER A 40 16.95 13.57 -4.20
CA SER A 40 17.14 12.86 -5.47
C SER A 40 17.62 11.41 -5.26
N HIS A 41 18.45 11.16 -4.26
CA HIS A 41 18.92 9.83 -3.88
C HIS A 41 17.82 9.00 -3.18
N LEU A 42 17.03 9.62 -2.29
CA LEU A 42 15.85 8.96 -1.73
C LEU A 42 14.75 8.79 -2.78
N SER A 43 14.61 9.71 -3.73
CA SER A 43 13.65 9.57 -4.82
C SER A 43 14.02 8.40 -5.71
N SER A 44 15.30 8.18 -6.06
CA SER A 44 15.70 7.05 -6.90
C SER A 44 15.46 5.71 -6.21
N GLU A 45 15.75 5.58 -4.91
CA GLU A 45 15.46 4.36 -4.14
C GLU A 45 13.96 4.13 -3.97
N LEU A 46 13.19 5.19 -3.66
CA LEU A 46 11.73 5.14 -3.57
C LEU A 46 11.11 4.80 -4.94
N ASP A 47 11.66 5.32 -6.02
CA ASP A 47 11.22 5.06 -7.39
C ASP A 47 11.51 3.61 -7.81
N ILE A 48 12.68 3.07 -7.43
CA ILE A 48 13.02 1.66 -7.65
C ILE A 48 12.09 0.75 -6.84
N PHE A 49 11.81 1.11 -5.57
CA PHE A 49 10.89 0.36 -4.72
C PHE A 49 9.45 0.38 -5.29
N ASN A 50 9.01 1.54 -5.77
CA ASN A 50 7.71 1.71 -6.42
C ASN A 50 7.62 0.91 -7.72
N ALA A 51 8.65 0.93 -8.56
CA ALA A 51 8.69 0.18 -9.82
C ALA A 51 8.62 -1.33 -9.59
N LYS A 52 9.39 -1.87 -8.62
CA LYS A 52 9.32 -3.30 -8.25
C LYS A 52 7.96 -3.68 -7.69
N SER A 53 7.37 -2.82 -6.87
CA SER A 53 6.04 -3.04 -6.30
C SER A 53 4.95 -3.02 -7.37
N LEU A 54 5.05 -2.09 -8.32
CA LEU A 54 4.16 -1.99 -9.47
C LEU A 54 4.28 -3.18 -10.42
N LEU A 55 5.50 -3.63 -10.70
CA LEU A 55 5.73 -4.83 -11.50
C LEU A 55 5.11 -6.06 -10.81
N THR A 56 5.26 -6.15 -9.49
CA THR A 56 4.63 -7.23 -8.70
C THR A 56 3.11 -7.20 -8.81
N LEU A 57 2.50 -6.02 -8.79
CA LEU A 57 1.06 -5.86 -9.00
C LEU A 57 0.63 -6.25 -10.42
N ALA A 58 1.37 -5.85 -11.45
CA ALA A 58 1.07 -6.13 -12.84
C ALA A 58 1.10 -7.64 -13.17
N VAL A 59 1.86 -8.43 -12.40
CA VAL A 59 1.98 -9.89 -12.57
C VAL A 59 0.84 -10.67 -11.87
N LEU A 60 -0.03 -10.01 -11.10
CA LEU A 60 -1.16 -10.70 -10.47
C LEU A 60 -2.10 -11.30 -11.54
N PRO A 61 -2.68 -12.50 -11.30
CA PRO A 61 -3.51 -13.21 -12.28
C PRO A 61 -4.63 -12.35 -12.89
N ARG A 62 -5.25 -11.51 -12.06
CA ARG A 62 -6.23 -10.49 -12.45
C ARG A 62 -5.75 -9.54 -13.55
N PHE A 63 -4.48 -9.12 -13.51
CA PHE A 63 -3.93 -8.16 -14.45
C PHE A 63 -3.27 -8.81 -15.67
N ASN A 64 -3.13 -10.13 -15.66
CA ASN A 64 -2.50 -10.91 -16.72
C ASN A 64 -3.27 -10.84 -18.06
N SER A 65 -4.55 -10.45 -18.04
CA SER A 65 -5.36 -10.18 -19.24
C SER A 65 -5.05 -8.84 -19.90
N TYR A 66 -4.50 -7.87 -19.16
CA TYR A 66 -4.01 -6.59 -19.70
C TYR A 66 -2.55 -6.77 -20.10
N SER A 67 -2.32 -7.61 -21.10
CA SER A 67 -1.04 -8.25 -21.42
C SER A 67 0.03 -7.33 -22.01
N SER A 68 -0.01 -6.02 -21.78
CA SER A 68 1.08 -5.15 -22.21
C SER A 68 1.43 -4.08 -21.19
N THR A 69 2.44 -4.37 -20.36
CA THR A 69 3.12 -3.35 -19.55
C THR A 69 3.81 -2.29 -20.42
N SER A 70 3.93 -2.50 -21.75
CA SER A 70 4.42 -1.50 -22.69
C SER A 70 3.42 -0.36 -22.94
N ASP A 71 2.12 -0.64 -22.80
CA ASP A 71 1.06 0.34 -23.01
C ASP A 71 0.69 1.06 -21.71
N THR A 72 1.34 0.69 -20.61
CA THR A 72 1.14 1.31 -19.30
C THR A 72 1.89 2.64 -19.24
N ASP A 73 1.16 3.74 -19.10
CA ASP A 73 1.75 5.04 -18.82
C ASP A 73 2.27 5.10 -17.38
N TRP A 74 3.55 4.79 -17.22
CA TRP A 74 4.25 4.80 -15.94
C TRP A 74 4.36 6.20 -15.33
N ALA A 75 4.38 7.26 -16.15
CA ALA A 75 4.42 8.64 -15.67
C ALA A 75 3.08 9.02 -15.03
N CYS A 76 1.96 8.70 -15.69
CA CYS A 76 0.61 8.87 -15.13
C CYS A 76 0.40 7.98 -13.89
N THR A 77 0.86 6.73 -13.93
CA THR A 77 0.74 5.80 -12.79
C THR A 77 1.46 6.34 -11.55
N LYS A 78 2.71 6.80 -11.73
CA LYS A 78 3.50 7.41 -10.66
C LYS A 78 2.85 8.69 -10.13
N PHE A 79 2.30 9.53 -11.02
CA PHE A 79 1.59 10.75 -10.64
C PHE A 79 0.35 10.45 -9.79
N CYS A 80 -0.46 9.46 -10.16
CA CYS A 80 -1.64 9.05 -9.41
C CYS A 80 -1.30 8.47 -8.02
N LEU A 81 -0.21 7.70 -7.93
CA LEU A 81 0.24 7.10 -6.67
C LEU A 81 0.90 8.11 -5.72
N ASN A 82 1.68 9.06 -6.25
CA ASN A 82 2.39 10.05 -5.42
C ASN A 82 1.47 11.20 -4.96
N ASN A 83 0.41 11.52 -5.70
CA ASN A 83 -0.61 12.49 -5.27
C ASN A 83 -1.67 11.87 -4.32
N ASN A 84 -1.25 10.91 -3.51
CA ASN A 84 -2.09 10.22 -2.53
C ASN A 84 -2.57 11.11 -1.37
N LYS A 85 -2.10 12.37 -1.25
CA LYS A 85 -2.51 13.27 -0.15
C LYS A 85 -4.03 13.50 -0.10
N GLN A 86 -4.71 13.40 -1.23
CA GLN A 86 -6.18 13.53 -1.32
C GLN A 86 -6.91 12.18 -1.19
N PHE A 87 -6.21 11.06 -1.44
CA PHE A 87 -6.77 9.71 -1.37
C PHE A 87 -6.61 9.06 0.02
N VAL A 88 -5.48 9.26 0.72
CA VAL A 88 -5.26 8.67 2.05
C VAL A 88 -6.00 9.45 3.15
N SER A 89 -6.16 10.77 3.02
CA SER A 89 -6.80 11.60 4.05
C SER A 89 -8.28 11.30 4.26
N HIS A 90 -8.98 10.71 3.28
CA HIS A 90 -10.37 10.26 3.44
C HIS A 90 -10.53 8.81 3.93
N TRP A 91 -9.42 8.08 4.15
CA TRP A 91 -9.44 6.64 4.47
C TRP A 91 -9.20 6.34 5.95
N ASN A 92 -9.14 7.34 6.82
CA ASN A 92 -8.96 7.20 8.27
C ASN A 92 -10.21 6.68 9.01
N GLY A 93 -10.90 5.67 8.45
CA GLY A 93 -12.09 5.09 9.09
C GLY A 93 -12.68 3.81 8.49
N HIS A 94 -12.16 3.29 7.38
CA HIS A 94 -12.80 2.18 6.65
C HIS A 94 -11.88 0.97 6.42
N SER A 95 -11.35 0.39 7.50
CA SER A 95 -10.50 -0.81 7.46
C SER A 95 -11.15 -2.01 6.74
N GLU A 96 -12.48 -2.11 6.77
CA GLU A 96 -13.25 -3.17 6.10
C GLU A 96 -13.28 -3.00 4.57
N PHE A 97 -13.41 -1.76 4.07
CA PHE A 97 -13.37 -1.47 2.63
C PHE A 97 -11.96 -1.65 2.06
N CYS A 98 -10.93 -1.29 2.83
CA CYS A 98 -9.54 -1.60 2.45
C CYS A 98 -9.36 -3.11 2.29
N GLY A 99 -9.82 -3.89 3.27
CA GLY A 99 -9.74 -5.34 3.25
C GLY A 99 -10.51 -5.96 2.08
N PHE A 100 -11.72 -5.47 1.82
CA PHE A 100 -12.52 -5.90 0.66
C PHE A 100 -11.80 -5.59 -0.66
N ARG A 101 -11.28 -4.38 -0.84
CA ARG A 101 -10.56 -3.98 -2.07
C ARG A 101 -9.27 -4.77 -2.26
N ILE A 102 -8.53 -5.06 -1.20
CA ILE A 102 -7.35 -5.94 -1.25
C ILE A 102 -7.75 -7.36 -1.64
N LYS A 103 -8.82 -7.90 -1.04
CA LYS A 103 -9.33 -9.22 -1.41
C LYS A 103 -9.81 -9.28 -2.86
N LEU A 104 -10.43 -8.21 -3.35
CA LEU A 104 -10.82 -8.06 -4.75
C LEU A 104 -9.59 -7.94 -5.67
N LEU A 105 -8.55 -7.21 -5.26
CA LEU A 105 -7.30 -7.07 -6.01
C LEU A 105 -6.56 -8.40 -6.19
N LEU A 106 -6.65 -9.28 -5.19
CA LEU A 106 -5.91 -10.53 -5.15
C LEU A 106 -6.75 -11.74 -5.57
N ASP A 107 -7.95 -11.54 -6.11
CA ASP A 107 -8.93 -12.61 -6.41
C ASP A 107 -9.15 -13.57 -5.23
N MET A 108 -9.28 -13.00 -4.03
CA MET A 108 -9.42 -13.72 -2.75
C MET A 108 -10.80 -13.58 -2.13
N LEU A 109 -11.77 -12.99 -2.83
CA LEU A 109 -13.15 -12.98 -2.35
C LEU A 109 -13.67 -14.41 -2.21
N PRO A 110 -14.53 -14.68 -1.23
CA PRO A 110 -15.03 -16.02 -0.95
C PRO A 110 -16.12 -16.46 -1.95
N THR A 111 -15.87 -16.31 -3.25
CA THR A 111 -16.74 -16.88 -4.30
C THR A 111 -16.70 -18.40 -4.22
N LEU A 112 -17.77 -19.07 -4.66
CA LEU A 112 -17.83 -20.54 -4.67
C LEU A 112 -16.61 -21.16 -5.38
N THR A 113 -16.21 -20.61 -6.52
CA THR A 113 -15.02 -21.05 -7.26
C THR A 113 -13.72 -20.86 -6.47
N THR A 114 -13.58 -19.77 -5.73
CA THR A 114 -12.42 -19.55 -4.84
C THR A 114 -12.41 -20.52 -3.67
N LEU A 115 -13.58 -20.81 -3.09
CA LEU A 115 -13.74 -21.75 -1.98
C LEU A 115 -13.46 -23.19 -2.42
N GLN A 116 -13.99 -23.62 -3.57
CA GLN A 116 -13.72 -24.91 -4.20
C GLN A 116 -12.22 -25.11 -4.44
N ARG A 117 -11.52 -24.08 -4.96
CA ARG A 117 -10.07 -24.12 -5.20
C ARG A 117 -9.25 -24.26 -3.91
N ARG A 118 -9.66 -23.59 -2.82
CA ARG A 118 -8.88 -23.54 -1.56
C ARG A 118 -9.20 -24.68 -0.59
N LYS A 119 -10.43 -25.20 -0.63
CA LYS A 119 -10.96 -26.19 0.31
C LYS A 119 -11.80 -27.24 -0.45
N PRO A 120 -11.21 -27.98 -1.40
CA PRO A 120 -11.95 -28.90 -2.27
C PRO A 120 -12.68 -30.02 -1.51
N TYR A 121 -12.21 -30.39 -0.32
CA TYR A 121 -12.86 -31.38 0.52
C TYR A 121 -14.18 -30.90 1.17
N PHE A 122 -14.37 -29.58 1.29
CA PHE A 122 -15.56 -28.99 1.93
C PHE A 122 -16.56 -28.44 0.91
N TYR A 123 -16.12 -28.15 -0.31
CA TYR A 123 -16.93 -27.51 -1.35
C TYR A 123 -16.98 -28.38 -2.60
N ASN A 124 -18.16 -28.91 -2.93
CA ASN A 124 -18.34 -29.78 -4.08
C ASN A 124 -18.13 -29.00 -5.40
N PRO A 125 -17.32 -29.51 -6.34
CA PRO A 125 -17.11 -28.88 -7.66
C PRO A 125 -18.39 -28.68 -8.48
N ASN A 126 -19.41 -29.51 -8.26
CA ASN A 126 -20.67 -29.46 -9.00
C ASN A 126 -21.67 -28.45 -8.42
N TRP A 127 -21.34 -27.77 -7.32
CA TRP A 127 -22.20 -26.71 -6.80
C TRP A 127 -22.20 -25.52 -7.75
N LEU A 128 -23.40 -25.01 -8.00
CA LEU A 128 -23.66 -23.83 -8.82
C LEU A 128 -23.89 -22.62 -7.93
N CYS A 129 -23.90 -21.43 -8.55
CA CYS A 129 -24.20 -20.18 -7.86
C CYS A 129 -25.53 -20.30 -7.11
N PRO A 130 -25.56 -20.04 -5.79
CA PRO A 130 -26.76 -20.22 -4.97
C PRO A 130 -27.88 -19.23 -5.33
N GLN A 131 -27.56 -18.16 -6.07
CA GLN A 131 -28.53 -17.12 -6.43
C GLN A 131 -29.28 -17.42 -7.72
N CYS A 132 -28.62 -17.99 -8.74
CA CYS A 132 -29.21 -18.26 -10.05
C CYS A 132 -29.29 -19.76 -10.41
N ASN A 133 -28.49 -20.60 -9.73
CA ASN A 133 -28.38 -22.04 -9.92
C ASN A 133 -28.14 -22.49 -11.39
N SER A 134 -27.52 -21.64 -12.21
CA SER A 134 -27.30 -21.90 -13.65
C SER A 134 -25.83 -22.06 -14.02
N SER A 135 -24.93 -21.36 -13.33
CA SER A 135 -23.48 -21.38 -13.58
C SER A 135 -22.68 -21.33 -12.28
N PRO A 136 -21.39 -21.70 -12.29
CA PRO A 136 -20.50 -21.51 -11.15
C PRO A 136 -20.37 -20.04 -10.75
N GLU A 137 -20.37 -19.74 -9.45
CA GLU A 137 -20.14 -18.39 -8.93
C GLU A 137 -18.66 -18.00 -9.06
N THR A 138 -18.38 -17.04 -9.93
CA THR A 138 -17.06 -16.45 -10.16
C THR A 138 -17.04 -15.01 -9.63
N LEU A 139 -15.96 -14.26 -9.85
CA LEU A 139 -15.95 -12.83 -9.55
C LEU A 139 -16.77 -12.01 -10.56
N ASP A 140 -16.90 -12.51 -11.80
CA ASP A 140 -17.57 -11.82 -12.91
C ASP A 140 -19.03 -12.26 -13.09
N HIS A 141 -19.49 -13.22 -12.29
CA HIS A 141 -20.84 -13.81 -12.31
C HIS A 141 -21.53 -13.65 -10.95
#